data_AF-A0A961DAA5-F1
#
_entry.id   AF-A0A961DAA5-F1
#
_cell.length_a   1.000
_cell.length_b   1.000
_cell.length_c   1.000
_cell.angle_alpha   90.00
_cell.angle_beta   90.00
_cell.angle_gamma   90.00
#
_symmetry.space_group_name_H-M   'P 1'
#
loop_
_entity.id
_entity.type
_entity.pdbx_description
1 polymer ?
#
loop_
_entity_poly.entity_id
_entity_poly.type
_entity_poly.pdbx_seq_one_letter_code
_entity_poly.pdbx_strand_id
1 'polypeptide(L)'
;MSFRSSLLLATLLASSSLFAGVLKLSQPLDYQVIQRNAANHGDVLIQGTTDLDLTGAMFQTRITKDGEWQPWNAIITKDGFSGHLEAPAGGWHRLEVRVTKGDLVLASAVVEHLGVGEVFVVAGQSNSANHGQEKQNTQTQRVASFDGQRWQLANDPQPGASGRGGSFMPPLGDALVKRFDVPIGFISCGLGGSSVREWLPKGSTFPNPPTVESRVEKRPDGTWVSRGAAYDAFVARMKSAGTKGFRAVLWHQGESDANQKDATRTLAGKLYREYLEKLIRDSSRDIGWDPPWFVAQVSYHVPGDEASPDIRAAQASLWKDGIALEGPDSDALKGKLRERDGQGVHFSGIGLQAHAAAWAVKIIPWIEQRTRTPKN
;
A
#
# COMPACT_ATOMS: atom_id res chain seq x y z
N MET A 1 63.42 -49.49 42.83
CA MET A 1 62.69 -48.27 43.22
C MET A 1 61.60 -48.02 42.19
N SER A 2 60.37 -47.88 42.68
CA SER A 2 59.10 -48.00 41.96
C SER A 2 58.53 -46.62 41.59
N PHE A 3 57.99 -46.52 40.36
CA PHE A 3 56.91 -45.65 39.85
C PHE A 3 56.88 -44.14 40.16
N ARG A 4 56.73 -43.33 39.10
CA ARG A 4 55.44 -42.69 38.72
C ARG A 4 55.57 -41.91 37.41
N SER A 5 55.06 -42.49 36.32
CA SER A 5 54.75 -41.76 35.08
C SER A 5 53.47 -40.96 35.29
N SER A 6 53.53 -39.65 35.06
CA SER A 6 52.37 -38.77 35.13
C SER A 6 51.65 -38.78 33.78
N LEU A 7 50.42 -39.29 33.77
CA LEU A 7 49.51 -39.26 32.63
C LEU A 7 48.90 -37.85 32.53
N LEU A 8 49.19 -37.11 31.46
CA LEU A 8 48.44 -35.89 31.12
C LEU A 8 47.08 -36.32 30.53
N LEU A 9 46.00 -36.06 31.26
CA LEU A 9 44.64 -36.26 30.78
C LEU A 9 44.24 -35.05 29.93
N ALA A 10 44.32 -35.19 28.61
CA ALA A 10 43.78 -34.21 27.68
C ALA A 10 42.25 -34.34 27.66
N THR A 11 41.55 -33.43 28.34
CA THR A 11 40.10 -33.26 28.20
C THR A 11 39.79 -32.77 26.79
N LEU A 12 39.33 -33.68 25.93
CA LEU A 12 38.61 -33.33 24.70
C LEU A 12 37.32 -32.61 25.09
N LEU A 13 37.31 -31.28 25.00
CA LEU A 13 36.07 -30.51 24.87
C LEU A 13 35.48 -30.84 23.49
N ALA A 14 34.54 -31.78 23.47
CA ALA A 14 33.69 -31.96 22.31
C ALA A 14 32.84 -30.69 22.16
N SER A 15 33.30 -29.78 21.30
CA SER A 15 32.48 -28.71 20.75
C SER A 15 31.39 -29.38 19.91
N SER A 16 30.29 -29.72 20.57
CA SER A 16 29.04 -30.07 19.91
C SER A 16 28.58 -28.81 19.21
N SER A 17 28.85 -28.73 17.91
CA SER A 17 28.16 -27.81 17.02
C SER A 17 26.69 -28.18 17.09
N LEU A 18 25.96 -27.57 18.03
CA LEU A 18 24.51 -27.53 17.99
C LEU A 18 24.17 -26.85 16.67
N PHE A 19 23.77 -27.64 15.68
CA PHE A 19 23.07 -27.10 14.52
C PHE A 19 21.80 -26.46 15.07
N ALA A 20 21.82 -25.14 15.24
CA ALA A 20 20.61 -24.38 15.42
C ALA A 20 19.77 -24.62 14.17
N GLY A 21 18.55 -25.14 14.34
CA GLY A 21 17.68 -25.37 13.21
C GLY A 21 17.31 -24.04 12.55
N VAL A 22 16.73 -24.14 11.36
CA VAL A 22 16.33 -23.01 10.56
C VAL A 22 14.88 -22.66 10.88
N LEU A 23 14.64 -21.40 11.23
CA LEU A 23 13.31 -20.80 11.32
C LEU A 23 13.27 -19.60 10.36
N LYS A 24 12.38 -19.63 9.38
CA LYS A 24 12.23 -18.56 8.38
C LYS A 24 10.81 -18.03 8.39
N LEU A 25 10.68 -16.70 8.46
CA LEU A 25 9.39 -16.03 8.32
C LEU A 25 9.16 -15.65 6.85
N SER A 26 7.94 -15.88 6.38
CA SER A 26 7.42 -15.37 5.11
C SER A 26 6.40 -14.25 5.31
N GLN A 27 5.80 -14.16 6.51
CA GLN A 27 4.98 -13.04 6.97
C GLN A 27 5.21 -12.79 8.48
N PRO A 28 5.15 -11.54 8.94
CA PRO A 28 5.11 -10.32 8.13
C PRO A 28 6.45 -10.06 7.42
N LEU A 29 6.43 -9.20 6.41
CA LEU A 29 7.63 -8.68 5.75
C LEU A 29 8.21 -7.49 6.52
N ASP A 30 9.51 -7.24 6.37
CA ASP A 30 10.13 -6.03 6.93
C ASP A 30 9.52 -4.76 6.32
N TYR A 31 9.26 -3.74 7.14
CA TYR A 31 8.51 -2.52 6.84
C TYR A 31 7.01 -2.70 6.51
N GLN A 32 6.45 -3.90 6.72
CA GLN A 32 5.02 -4.09 6.51
C GLN A 32 4.21 -3.29 7.54
N VAL A 33 3.24 -2.52 7.04
CA VAL A 33 2.26 -1.83 7.88
C VAL A 33 0.94 -2.60 7.81
N ILE A 34 0.44 -3.00 8.97
CA ILE A 34 -0.87 -3.63 9.14
C ILE A 34 -1.90 -2.57 9.50
N GLN A 35 -3.07 -2.63 8.87
CA GLN A 35 -4.16 -1.69 9.14
C GLN A 35 -4.70 -1.86 10.55
N ARG A 36 -4.61 -0.81 11.37
CA ARG A 36 -5.17 -0.78 12.72
C ARG A 36 -6.70 -0.71 12.72
N ASN A 37 -7.30 -1.32 13.73
CA ASN A 37 -8.72 -1.26 14.05
C ASN A 37 -9.06 -0.03 14.93
N ALA A 38 -10.33 0.11 15.32
CA ALA A 38 -10.80 1.23 16.15
C ALA A 38 -10.25 1.22 17.59
N ALA A 39 -9.77 0.08 18.07
CA ALA A 39 -9.11 -0.08 19.36
C ALA A 39 -7.60 0.17 19.29
N ASN A 40 -7.07 0.70 18.17
CA ASN A 40 -5.64 0.89 17.94
C ASN A 40 -4.80 -0.40 18.02
N HIS A 41 -5.32 -1.51 17.49
CA HIS A 41 -4.58 -2.76 17.35
C HIS A 41 -4.67 -3.29 15.92
N GLY A 42 -3.71 -4.11 15.52
CA GLY A 42 -3.65 -4.78 14.23
C GLY A 42 -3.52 -6.29 14.43
N ASP A 43 -4.15 -7.04 13.53
CA ASP A 43 -4.04 -8.50 13.51
C ASP A 43 -2.89 -8.90 12.58
N VAL A 44 -1.78 -9.34 13.17
CA VAL A 44 -0.55 -9.65 12.45
C VAL A 44 -0.53 -11.13 12.11
N LEU A 45 -0.60 -11.44 10.82
CA LEU A 45 -0.35 -12.78 10.31
C LEU A 45 1.14 -13.10 10.41
N ILE A 46 1.47 -14.14 11.16
CA ILE A 46 2.82 -14.72 11.23
C ILE A 46 2.79 -16.04 10.47
N GLN A 47 3.64 -16.16 9.46
CA GLN A 47 3.79 -17.38 8.67
C GLN A 47 5.26 -17.66 8.40
N GLY A 48 5.60 -18.94 8.30
CA GLY A 48 6.96 -19.33 8.03
C GLY A 48 7.15 -20.83 7.87
N THR A 49 8.40 -21.21 7.71
CA THR A 49 8.84 -22.60 7.59
C THR A 49 9.97 -22.89 8.56
N THR A 50 10.11 -24.16 8.93
CA THR A 50 11.20 -24.64 9.78
C THR A 50 11.55 -26.08 9.45
N ASP A 51 12.82 -26.45 9.66
CA ASP A 51 13.32 -27.82 9.56
C ASP A 51 13.43 -28.51 10.94
N LEU A 52 12.97 -27.83 12.00
CA LEU A 52 13.02 -28.34 13.37
C LEU A 52 12.05 -29.51 13.59
N ASP A 53 12.47 -30.46 14.44
CA ASP A 53 11.55 -31.39 15.09
C ASP A 53 10.74 -30.65 16.16
N LEU A 54 9.45 -30.48 15.90
CA LEU A 54 8.52 -29.74 16.77
C LEU A 54 7.93 -30.62 17.89
N THR A 55 8.32 -31.89 17.99
CA THR A 55 7.81 -32.79 19.04
C THR A 55 8.19 -32.30 20.43
N GLY A 56 7.18 -31.85 21.19
CA GLY A 56 7.33 -31.26 22.51
C GLY A 56 7.95 -29.85 22.51
N ALA A 57 8.04 -29.21 21.35
CA ALA A 57 8.47 -27.82 21.22
C ALA A 57 7.30 -26.85 21.35
N MET A 58 7.60 -25.60 21.72
CA MET A 58 6.63 -24.52 21.82
C MET A 58 7.09 -23.33 20.98
N PHE A 59 6.15 -22.66 20.34
CA PHE A 59 6.40 -21.36 19.75
C PHE A 59 6.17 -20.25 20.78
N GLN A 60 7.02 -19.24 20.74
CA GLN A 60 6.87 -18.02 21.53
C GLN A 60 7.11 -16.81 20.65
N THR A 61 6.40 -15.73 20.94
CA THR A 61 6.56 -14.45 20.27
C THR A 61 6.88 -13.36 21.26
N ARG A 62 7.53 -12.31 20.76
CA ARG A 62 7.74 -11.07 21.48
C ARG A 62 7.62 -9.91 20.49
N ILE A 63 6.80 -8.92 20.86
CA ILE A 63 6.69 -7.65 20.14
C ILE A 63 7.30 -6.60 21.04
N THR A 64 8.28 -5.85 20.53
CA THR A 64 9.21 -4.93 21.23
C THR A 64 10.39 -5.63 21.90
N LYS A 65 11.59 -5.02 21.80
CA LYS A 65 12.86 -5.59 22.27
C LYS A 65 12.87 -5.89 23.78
N ASP A 66 12.14 -5.08 24.55
CA ASP A 66 12.07 -5.15 26.01
C ASP A 66 10.78 -5.83 26.51
N GLY A 67 9.97 -6.39 25.61
CA GLY A 67 8.78 -7.15 25.97
C GLY A 67 9.09 -8.51 26.59
N GLU A 68 8.09 -9.10 27.23
CA GLU A 68 8.15 -10.48 27.70
C GLU A 68 7.84 -11.45 26.57
N TRP A 69 8.49 -12.62 26.60
CA TRP A 69 8.16 -13.72 25.69
C TRP A 69 6.81 -14.32 26.08
N GLN A 70 5.90 -14.42 25.11
CA GLN A 70 4.59 -14.99 25.31
C GLN A 70 4.46 -16.31 24.53
N PRO A 71 3.85 -17.36 25.10
CA PRO A 71 3.44 -18.53 24.34
C PRO A 71 2.57 -18.11 23.15
N TRP A 72 2.85 -18.69 21.98
CA TRP A 72 2.10 -18.42 20.76
C TRP A 72 1.58 -19.71 20.15
N ASN A 73 0.26 -19.77 19.96
CA ASN A 73 -0.43 -20.96 19.46
C ASN A 73 -0.35 -21.02 17.93
N ALA A 74 0.84 -21.40 17.43
CA ALA A 74 1.05 -21.62 16.01
C ALA A 74 0.29 -22.87 15.52
N ILE A 75 -0.41 -22.74 14.40
CA ILE A 75 -0.98 -23.85 13.65
C ILE A 75 0.12 -24.44 12.79
N ILE A 76 0.45 -25.71 13.05
CA ILE A 76 1.47 -26.45 12.31
C ILE A 76 0.81 -27.24 11.17
N THR A 77 1.37 -27.10 9.98
CA THR A 77 0.96 -27.83 8.78
C THR A 77 2.17 -28.54 8.18
N LYS A 78 1.94 -29.41 7.19
CA LYS A 78 3.02 -30.04 6.43
C LYS A 78 3.93 -29.02 5.71
N ASP A 79 3.38 -27.84 5.40
CA ASP A 79 4.02 -26.83 4.55
C ASP A 79 4.65 -25.68 5.38
N GLY A 80 4.56 -25.74 6.71
CA GLY A 80 5.08 -24.71 7.61
C GLY A 80 4.19 -24.45 8.83
N PHE A 81 4.36 -23.27 9.44
CA PHE A 81 3.55 -22.82 10.58
C PHE A 81 2.86 -21.50 10.24
N SER A 82 1.71 -21.27 10.88
CA SER A 82 0.94 -20.03 10.72
C SER A 82 0.16 -19.68 11.98
N GLY A 83 -0.14 -18.41 12.15
CA GLY A 83 -1.07 -17.97 13.18
C GLY A 83 -1.16 -16.46 13.21
N HIS A 84 -1.99 -15.96 14.11
CA HIS A 84 -2.27 -14.55 14.27
C HIS A 84 -1.74 -14.06 15.61
N LEU A 85 -1.30 -12.80 15.63
CA LEU A 85 -0.83 -12.11 16.82
C LEU A 85 -1.37 -10.69 16.80
N GLU A 86 -2.11 -10.34 17.84
CA GLU A 86 -2.55 -8.95 18.00
C GLU A 86 -1.35 -8.08 18.41
N ALA A 87 -1.19 -6.95 17.73
CA ALA A 87 -0.13 -5.98 18.00
C ALA A 87 -0.73 -4.58 18.17
N PRO A 88 -0.26 -3.78 19.14
CA PRO A 88 -0.74 -2.41 19.31
C PRO A 88 -0.27 -1.53 18.15
N ALA A 89 -1.04 -0.50 17.84
CA ALA A 89 -0.61 0.59 16.97
C ALA A 89 0.46 1.45 17.67
N GLY A 90 1.36 2.03 16.88
CA GLY A 90 2.49 2.80 17.37
C GLY A 90 3.65 2.67 16.40
N GLY A 91 4.84 3.18 16.76
CA GLY A 91 6.04 3.15 15.92
C GLY A 91 6.46 1.74 15.44
N TRP A 92 7.64 1.63 14.83
CA TRP A 92 8.12 0.32 14.37
C TRP A 92 8.35 -0.62 15.56
N HIS A 93 7.67 -1.76 15.53
CA HIS A 93 7.88 -2.86 16.45
C HIS A 93 8.89 -3.83 15.87
N ARG A 94 9.73 -4.38 16.75
CA ARG A 94 10.52 -5.57 16.46
C ARG A 94 9.71 -6.80 16.83
N LEU A 95 9.39 -7.65 15.85
CA LEU A 95 8.74 -8.95 16.07
C LEU A 95 9.81 -10.04 16.11
N GLU A 96 9.84 -10.78 17.20
CA GLU A 96 10.68 -11.96 17.36
C GLU A 96 9.81 -13.20 17.52
N VAL A 97 10.19 -14.27 16.83
CA VAL A 97 9.57 -15.57 16.94
C VAL A 97 10.66 -16.56 17.30
N ARG A 98 10.42 -17.41 18.30
CA ARG A 98 11.36 -18.49 18.64
C ARG A 98 10.62 -19.81 18.87
N VAL A 99 11.36 -20.89 18.68
CA VAL A 99 10.92 -22.24 19.03
C VAL A 99 11.78 -22.74 20.19
N THR A 100 11.15 -23.23 21.24
CA THR A 100 11.81 -23.68 22.46
C THR A 100 11.43 -25.11 22.83
N LYS A 101 12.34 -25.85 23.46
CA LYS A 101 12.06 -27.15 24.10
C LYS A 101 12.59 -27.12 25.53
N GLY A 102 11.69 -26.96 26.50
CA GLY A 102 12.10 -26.50 27.83
C GLY A 102 12.77 -25.13 27.75
N ASP A 103 13.92 -24.98 28.40
CA ASP A 103 14.70 -23.72 28.41
C ASP A 103 15.61 -23.56 27.18
N LEU A 104 15.74 -24.59 26.34
CA LEU A 104 16.57 -24.55 25.15
C LEU A 104 15.85 -23.86 23.99
N VAL A 105 16.45 -22.78 23.47
CA VAL A 105 16.02 -22.15 22.20
C VAL A 105 16.59 -22.95 21.04
N LEU A 106 15.70 -23.51 20.21
CA LEU A 106 16.07 -24.34 19.05
C LEU A 106 16.39 -23.48 17.81
N ALA A 107 15.60 -22.43 17.59
CA ALA A 107 15.79 -21.44 16.54
C ALA A 107 15.01 -20.15 16.87
N SER A 108 15.39 -19.06 16.19
CA SER A 108 14.66 -17.79 16.24
C SER A 108 14.68 -17.09 14.90
N ALA A 109 13.68 -16.24 14.67
CA ALA A 109 13.54 -15.40 13.49
C ALA A 109 13.01 -14.03 13.91
N VAL A 110 13.33 -13.01 13.11
CA VAL A 110 13.05 -11.61 13.45
C VAL A 110 12.54 -10.85 12.22
N VAL A 111 11.59 -9.96 12.48
CA VAL A 111 11.23 -8.85 11.60
C VAL A 111 11.53 -7.55 12.36
N GLU A 112 12.45 -6.73 11.82
CA GLU A 112 12.96 -5.55 12.54
C GLU A 112 11.94 -4.40 12.54
N HIS A 113 11.18 -4.24 11.45
CA HIS A 113 10.20 -3.17 11.31
C HIS A 113 8.80 -3.74 10.99
N LEU A 114 8.00 -3.95 12.02
CA LEU A 114 6.58 -4.24 11.92
C LEU A 114 5.78 -3.00 12.33
N GLY A 115 4.94 -2.49 11.44
CA GLY A 115 4.07 -1.36 11.71
C GLY A 115 2.63 -1.79 11.92
N VAL A 116 1.94 -1.17 12.87
CA VAL A 116 0.47 -1.21 12.97
C VAL A 116 -0.02 0.23 12.92
N GLY A 117 -0.76 0.57 11.87
CA GLY A 117 -1.09 1.96 11.57
C GLY A 117 -2.16 2.12 10.49
N GLU A 118 -2.01 3.09 9.60
CA GLU A 118 -2.97 3.32 8.52
C GLU A 118 -2.38 2.90 7.18
N VAL A 119 -3.14 2.16 6.38
CA VAL A 119 -2.72 1.69 5.06
C VAL A 119 -3.67 2.25 4.00
N PHE A 120 -3.12 2.79 2.91
CA PHE A 120 -3.91 3.33 1.81
C PHE A 120 -3.47 2.72 0.50
N VAL A 121 -4.43 2.46 -0.39
CA VAL A 121 -4.12 2.10 -1.78
C VAL A 121 -4.14 3.37 -2.62
N VAL A 122 -3.11 3.62 -3.42
CA VAL A 122 -3.02 4.81 -4.27
C VAL A 122 -3.08 4.38 -5.73
N ALA A 123 -4.09 4.86 -6.45
CA ALA A 123 -4.35 4.45 -7.84
C ALA A 123 -4.79 5.64 -8.70
N GLY A 124 -4.73 5.43 -10.01
CA GLY A 124 -5.01 6.46 -11.01
C GLY A 124 -3.86 6.64 -11.99
N GLN A 125 -3.58 7.86 -12.42
CA GLN A 125 -2.57 8.12 -13.46
C GLN A 125 -1.28 8.74 -12.95
N SER A 126 -0.55 9.48 -13.80
CA SER A 126 0.82 9.94 -13.55
C SER A 126 1.00 10.72 -12.24
N ASN A 127 0.06 11.61 -11.91
CA ASN A 127 0.06 12.40 -10.67
C ASN A 127 -0.28 11.58 -9.39
N SER A 128 -0.74 10.34 -9.56
CA SER A 128 -0.87 9.32 -8.49
C SER A 128 0.35 8.40 -8.38
N ALA A 129 1.27 8.50 -9.35
CA ALA A 129 2.45 7.64 -9.51
C ALA A 129 3.74 8.45 -9.29
N ASN A 130 4.81 8.14 -10.03
CA ASN A 130 6.14 8.74 -9.89
C ASN A 130 6.47 9.71 -11.04
N HIS A 131 5.60 10.69 -11.30
CA HIS A 131 5.80 11.64 -12.40
C HIS A 131 6.02 13.09 -11.96
N GLY A 132 6.03 13.37 -10.65
CA GLY A 132 6.42 14.68 -10.17
C GLY A 132 7.88 15.00 -10.47
N GLN A 133 8.19 16.28 -10.61
CA GLN A 133 9.49 16.78 -11.07
C GLN A 133 10.64 16.38 -10.13
N GLU A 134 10.40 16.45 -8.82
CA GLU A 134 11.43 16.24 -7.78
C GLU A 134 11.01 15.11 -6.84
N LYS A 135 11.93 14.16 -6.62
CA LYS A 135 11.74 13.08 -5.65
C LYS A 135 11.60 13.63 -4.23
N GLN A 136 10.64 13.09 -3.50
CA GLN A 136 10.40 13.34 -2.10
C GLN A 136 10.91 12.16 -1.25
N ASN A 137 11.29 12.44 -0.01
CA ASN A 137 11.71 11.44 0.96
C ASN A 137 10.89 11.61 2.25
N THR A 138 10.55 10.50 2.90
CA THR A 138 9.92 10.56 4.22
C THR A 138 10.91 11.11 5.25
N GLN A 139 10.47 12.11 6.01
CA GLN A 139 11.23 12.73 7.09
C GLN A 139 11.04 11.98 8.41
N THR A 140 9.90 11.31 8.59
CA THR A 140 9.60 10.59 9.83
C THR A 140 10.21 9.19 9.88
N GLN A 141 10.64 8.66 8.72
CA GLN A 141 11.09 7.27 8.57
C GLN A 141 10.04 6.24 9.03
N ARG A 142 8.76 6.65 9.09
CA ARG A 142 7.60 5.82 9.50
C ARG A 142 6.57 5.66 8.38
N VAL A 143 6.99 5.94 7.15
CA VAL A 143 6.16 5.80 5.95
C VAL A 143 6.79 4.73 5.08
N ALA A 144 6.01 3.71 4.72
CA ALA A 144 6.45 2.61 3.88
C ALA A 144 5.50 2.42 2.69
N SER A 145 6.02 1.84 1.62
CA SER A 145 5.29 1.57 0.38
C SER A 145 5.48 0.13 -0.10
N PHE A 146 4.44 -0.41 -0.73
CA PHE A 146 4.33 -1.79 -1.15
C PHE A 146 4.02 -1.96 -2.64
N ASP A 147 4.79 -2.82 -3.31
CA ASP A 147 4.63 -3.15 -4.73
C ASP A 147 3.91 -4.49 -4.99
N GLY A 148 3.37 -5.13 -3.96
CA GLY A 148 2.75 -6.45 -4.06
C GLY A 148 3.71 -7.59 -3.72
N GLN A 149 5.00 -7.30 -3.53
CA GLN A 149 6.01 -8.30 -3.18
C GLN A 149 6.87 -7.88 -2.00
N ARG A 150 7.30 -6.60 -1.96
CA ARG A 150 8.16 -6.08 -0.91
C ARG A 150 7.69 -4.72 -0.40
N TRP A 151 7.89 -4.52 0.90
CA TRP A 151 7.77 -3.23 1.54
C TRP A 151 9.14 -2.55 1.60
N GLN A 152 9.15 -1.24 1.50
CA GLN A 152 10.33 -0.39 1.73
C GLN A 152 9.88 0.95 2.29
N LEU A 153 10.78 1.71 2.89
CA LEU A 153 10.50 3.11 3.18
C LEU A 153 10.03 3.83 1.90
N ALA A 154 9.01 4.66 2.07
CA ALA A 154 8.39 5.42 0.99
C ALA A 154 9.27 6.61 0.59
N ASN A 155 10.51 6.36 0.18
CA ASN A 155 11.34 7.33 -0.52
C ASN A 155 11.14 7.15 -2.02
N ASP A 156 10.96 8.26 -2.75
CA ASP A 156 10.65 8.18 -4.18
C ASP A 156 11.80 7.59 -5.00
N PRO A 157 11.50 6.84 -6.07
CA PRO A 157 10.16 6.54 -6.59
C PRO A 157 9.46 5.42 -5.81
N GLN A 158 8.14 5.51 -5.70
CA GLN A 158 7.31 4.50 -5.06
C GLN A 158 7.28 3.21 -5.89
N PRO A 159 7.53 2.04 -5.27
CA PRO A 159 7.62 0.79 -6.00
C PRO A 159 6.22 0.35 -6.46
N GLY A 160 6.13 -0.33 -7.60
CA GLY A 160 4.86 -0.84 -8.14
C GLY A 160 4.00 0.18 -8.90
N ALA A 161 4.32 1.47 -8.86
CA ALA A 161 3.72 2.51 -9.71
C ALA A 161 4.63 2.87 -10.90
N SER A 162 4.06 3.41 -11.97
CA SER A 162 4.85 3.85 -13.13
C SER A 162 5.64 5.13 -12.88
N GLY A 163 6.56 5.46 -13.79
CA GLY A 163 7.41 6.65 -13.69
C GLY A 163 8.64 6.42 -12.81
N ARG A 164 9.47 7.45 -12.65
CA ARG A 164 10.74 7.40 -11.88
C ARG A 164 11.04 8.69 -11.10
N GLY A 165 10.15 9.68 -11.17
CA GLY A 165 10.21 10.97 -10.48
C GLY A 165 9.60 10.91 -9.09
N GLY A 166 9.09 12.04 -8.62
CA GLY A 166 8.50 12.19 -7.30
C GLY A 166 7.01 11.87 -7.21
N SER A 167 6.53 11.71 -5.98
CA SER A 167 5.14 11.48 -5.63
C SER A 167 4.73 12.26 -4.37
N PHE A 168 3.42 12.37 -4.12
CA PHE A 168 2.89 13.04 -2.93
C PHE A 168 2.87 12.13 -1.69
N MET A 169 3.10 10.82 -1.87
CA MET A 169 2.97 9.82 -0.81
C MET A 169 3.94 10.04 0.37
N PRO A 170 5.24 10.38 0.17
CA PRO A 170 6.14 10.63 1.30
C PRO A 170 5.68 11.80 2.19
N PRO A 171 5.43 13.02 1.67
CA PRO A 171 4.96 14.12 2.52
C PRO A 171 3.54 13.91 3.07
N LEU A 172 2.65 13.20 2.37
CA LEU A 172 1.34 12.84 2.91
C LEU A 172 1.48 11.89 4.11
N GLY A 173 2.28 10.84 3.94
CA GLY A 173 2.56 9.89 5.01
C GLY A 173 3.13 10.59 6.23
N ASP A 174 4.11 11.48 6.07
CA ASP A 174 4.67 12.23 7.18
C ASP A 174 3.64 13.12 7.90
N ALA A 175 2.72 13.74 7.15
CA ALA A 175 1.64 14.52 7.74
C ALA A 175 0.68 13.63 8.57
N LEU A 176 0.37 12.43 8.08
CA LEU A 176 -0.47 11.47 8.78
C LEU A 176 0.24 10.86 10.01
N VAL A 177 1.54 10.55 9.91
CA VAL A 177 2.37 10.13 11.06
C VAL A 177 2.34 11.21 12.13
N LYS A 178 2.59 12.48 11.77
CA LYS A 178 2.56 13.60 12.73
C LYS A 178 1.20 13.76 13.39
N ARG A 179 0.11 13.46 12.68
CA ARG A 179 -1.25 13.61 13.19
C ARG A 179 -1.68 12.47 14.11
N PHE A 180 -1.34 11.24 13.75
CA PHE A 180 -1.89 10.02 14.37
C PHE A 180 -0.88 9.22 15.17
N ASP A 181 0.42 9.56 15.09
CA ASP A 181 1.54 8.89 15.72
C ASP A 181 1.61 7.38 15.44
N VAL A 182 1.25 6.99 14.22
CA VAL A 182 1.31 5.61 13.73
C VAL A 182 2.02 5.55 12.37
N PRO A 183 2.67 4.43 12.02
CA PRO A 183 3.22 4.17 10.69
C PRO A 183 2.15 4.25 9.61
N ILE A 184 2.57 4.67 8.42
CA ILE A 184 1.69 4.82 7.27
C ILE A 184 2.19 3.93 6.15
N GLY A 185 1.31 3.09 5.62
CA GLY A 185 1.57 2.22 4.48
C GLY A 185 0.88 2.72 3.22
N PHE A 186 1.59 2.75 2.09
CA PHE A 186 1.02 3.01 0.77
C PHE A 186 1.16 1.81 -0.16
N ILE A 187 0.05 1.33 -0.68
CA ILE A 187 0.01 0.30 -1.71
C ILE A 187 -0.11 1.01 -3.06
N SER A 188 0.99 1.09 -3.81
CA SER A 188 1.12 1.98 -4.97
C SER A 188 0.75 1.28 -6.28
N CYS A 189 -0.26 1.78 -6.99
CA CYS A 189 -0.81 1.18 -8.20
C CYS A 189 -0.86 2.13 -9.42
N GLY A 190 -0.44 3.39 -9.30
CA GLY A 190 -0.63 4.40 -10.35
C GLY A 190 0.01 4.06 -11.70
N LEU A 191 -0.71 4.34 -12.80
CA LEU A 191 -0.32 4.07 -14.18
C LEU A 191 -0.39 5.34 -15.05
N GLY A 192 0.77 5.90 -15.38
CA GLY A 192 0.93 7.13 -16.14
C GLY A 192 0.24 7.10 -17.51
N GLY A 193 -0.42 8.22 -17.84
CA GLY A 193 -1.17 8.40 -19.08
C GLY A 193 -2.47 7.60 -19.18
N SER A 194 -2.81 6.80 -18.16
CA SER A 194 -3.99 5.93 -18.24
C SER A 194 -5.31 6.71 -18.18
N SER A 195 -6.26 6.31 -19.03
CA SER A 195 -7.66 6.76 -18.92
C SER A 195 -8.47 5.76 -18.07
N VAL A 196 -9.59 6.18 -17.48
CA VAL A 196 -10.47 5.30 -16.68
C VAL A 196 -10.89 4.03 -17.44
N ARG A 197 -10.98 4.11 -18.78
CA ARG A 197 -11.30 2.97 -19.66
C ARG A 197 -10.30 1.83 -19.60
N GLU A 198 -9.01 2.12 -19.35
CA GLU A 198 -7.96 1.11 -19.22
C GLU A 198 -8.04 0.36 -17.88
N TRP A 199 -8.73 0.94 -16.90
CA TRP A 199 -8.93 0.38 -15.56
C TRP A 199 -10.17 -0.50 -15.46
N LEU A 200 -10.97 -0.62 -16.53
CA LEU A 200 -12.17 -1.45 -16.49
C LEU A 200 -11.83 -2.96 -16.53
N PRO A 201 -12.69 -3.83 -15.97
CA PRO A 201 -12.53 -5.27 -16.10
C PRO A 201 -12.42 -5.72 -17.56
N LYS A 202 -11.70 -6.83 -17.78
CA LYS A 202 -11.55 -7.43 -19.11
C LYS A 202 -12.92 -7.61 -19.78
N GLY A 203 -13.02 -7.21 -21.05
CA GLY A 203 -14.27 -7.34 -21.81
C GLY A 203 -15.23 -6.15 -21.68
N SER A 204 -14.98 -5.20 -20.78
CA SER A 204 -15.77 -3.96 -20.70
C SER A 204 -15.57 -3.12 -21.95
N THR A 205 -16.67 -2.72 -22.60
CA THR A 205 -16.67 -2.00 -23.86
C THR A 205 -16.88 -0.49 -23.68
N PHE A 206 -16.37 0.28 -24.63
CA PHE A 206 -16.54 1.74 -24.67
C PHE A 206 -16.46 2.24 -26.13
N PRO A 207 -17.08 3.38 -26.44
CA PRO A 207 -17.26 3.81 -27.83
C PRO A 207 -15.97 4.38 -28.46
N ASN A 208 -15.03 4.88 -27.65
CA ASN A 208 -13.93 5.72 -28.10
C ASN A 208 -12.58 5.31 -27.50
N PRO A 209 -11.45 5.46 -28.23
CA PRO A 209 -10.13 5.08 -27.75
C PRO A 209 -9.68 5.93 -26.54
N PRO A 210 -9.00 5.34 -25.54
CA PRO A 210 -8.30 6.09 -24.49
C PRO A 210 -7.11 6.88 -25.03
N THR A 211 -6.49 7.72 -24.19
CA THR A 211 -5.25 8.42 -24.53
C THR A 211 -4.11 7.47 -24.88
N VAL A 212 -4.00 6.33 -24.18
CA VAL A 212 -3.01 5.28 -24.46
C VAL A 212 -3.72 3.96 -24.73
N GLU A 213 -3.41 3.32 -25.86
CA GLU A 213 -4.14 2.13 -26.30
C GLU A 213 -3.53 0.79 -25.84
N SER A 214 -2.41 0.82 -25.11
CA SER A 214 -1.62 -0.39 -24.78
C SER A 214 -2.38 -1.43 -23.94
N ARG A 215 -3.44 -1.03 -23.24
CA ARG A 215 -4.27 -1.88 -22.37
C ARG A 215 -5.69 -2.09 -22.89
N VAL A 216 -5.96 -1.69 -24.11
CA VAL A 216 -7.25 -1.88 -24.78
C VAL A 216 -7.04 -2.54 -26.14
N GLU A 217 -8.11 -3.00 -26.74
CA GLU A 217 -8.10 -3.47 -28.12
C GLU A 217 -9.31 -2.91 -28.85
N LYS A 218 -9.13 -2.63 -30.15
CA LYS A 218 -10.22 -2.30 -31.06
C LYS A 218 -10.69 -3.58 -31.72
N ARG A 219 -11.98 -3.89 -31.60
CA ARG A 219 -12.60 -5.04 -32.26
C ARG A 219 -12.90 -4.74 -33.74
N PRO A 220 -13.13 -5.77 -34.58
CA PRO A 220 -13.46 -5.58 -36.00
C PRO A 220 -14.72 -4.75 -36.25
N ASP A 221 -15.68 -4.77 -35.33
CA ASP A 221 -16.91 -3.97 -35.36
C ASP A 221 -16.69 -2.48 -34.98
N GLY A 222 -15.45 -2.09 -34.69
CA GLY A 222 -15.06 -0.75 -34.28
C GLY A 222 -15.17 -0.47 -32.79
N THR A 223 -15.77 -1.38 -32.01
CA THR A 223 -15.92 -1.25 -30.55
C THR A 223 -14.57 -1.37 -29.85
N TRP A 224 -14.30 -0.51 -28.88
CA TRP A 224 -13.13 -0.66 -28.02
C TRP A 224 -13.46 -1.47 -26.77
N VAL A 225 -12.49 -2.24 -26.31
CA VAL A 225 -12.65 -3.09 -25.12
C VAL A 225 -11.40 -3.09 -24.25
N SER A 226 -11.60 -3.10 -22.93
CA SER A 226 -10.52 -3.25 -21.97
C SER A 226 -9.92 -4.66 -22.00
N ARG A 227 -8.59 -4.74 -21.97
CA ARG A 227 -7.87 -6.01 -21.79
C ARG A 227 -7.88 -6.50 -20.34
N GLY A 228 -8.29 -5.65 -19.38
CA GLY A 228 -8.36 -5.97 -17.95
C GLY A 228 -7.03 -5.90 -17.19
N ALA A 229 -5.90 -5.71 -17.87
CA ALA A 229 -4.57 -5.83 -17.24
C ALA A 229 -4.35 -4.87 -16.05
N ALA A 230 -4.79 -3.60 -16.16
CA ALA A 230 -4.68 -2.66 -15.04
C ALA A 230 -5.63 -3.03 -13.89
N TYR A 231 -6.86 -3.43 -14.23
CA TYR A 231 -7.87 -3.87 -13.27
C TYR A 231 -7.39 -5.10 -12.47
N ASP A 232 -6.91 -6.14 -13.16
CA ASP A 232 -6.46 -7.39 -12.54
C ASP A 232 -5.26 -7.14 -11.62
N ALA A 233 -4.30 -6.31 -12.05
CA ALA A 233 -3.15 -5.93 -11.22
C ALA A 233 -3.59 -5.14 -9.98
N PHE A 234 -4.55 -4.22 -10.14
CA PHE A 234 -5.11 -3.42 -9.05
C PHE A 234 -5.85 -4.28 -8.02
N VAL A 235 -6.74 -5.18 -8.47
CA VAL A 235 -7.46 -6.12 -7.62
C VAL A 235 -6.51 -7.09 -6.92
N ALA A 236 -5.53 -7.65 -7.63
CA ALA A 236 -4.52 -8.53 -7.03
C ALA A 236 -3.73 -7.81 -5.94
N ARG A 237 -3.37 -6.54 -6.18
CA ARG A 237 -2.67 -5.72 -5.19
C ARG A 237 -3.55 -5.45 -3.96
N MET A 238 -4.81 -5.11 -4.13
CA MET A 238 -5.73 -4.93 -2.99
C MET A 238 -5.93 -6.23 -2.21
N LYS A 239 -6.07 -7.37 -2.88
CA LYS A 239 -6.18 -8.70 -2.24
C LYS A 239 -4.97 -9.05 -1.39
N SER A 240 -3.77 -8.66 -1.81
CA SER A 240 -2.54 -8.92 -1.04
C SER A 240 -2.48 -8.24 0.32
N ALA A 241 -3.29 -7.20 0.55
CA ALA A 241 -3.45 -6.60 1.88
C ALA A 241 -4.37 -7.41 2.81
N GLY A 242 -5.18 -8.32 2.26
CA GLY A 242 -6.23 -9.03 3.00
C GLY A 242 -7.53 -8.23 3.17
N THR A 243 -8.57 -8.91 3.65
CA THR A 243 -9.88 -8.30 3.90
C THR A 243 -9.75 -7.20 4.97
N LYS A 244 -10.23 -5.98 4.66
CA LYS A 244 -10.06 -4.80 5.53
C LYS A 244 -8.60 -4.44 5.84
N GLY A 245 -7.65 -4.92 5.03
CA GLY A 245 -6.21 -4.69 5.19
C GLY A 245 -5.73 -3.28 4.82
N PHE A 246 -6.64 -2.41 4.37
CA PHE A 246 -6.36 -1.01 4.13
C PHE A 246 -7.57 -0.14 4.49
N ARG A 247 -7.31 1.14 4.76
CA ARG A 247 -8.29 2.11 5.20
C ARG A 247 -9.15 2.64 4.07
N ALA A 248 -8.53 3.00 2.94
CA ALA A 248 -9.21 3.56 1.77
C ALA A 248 -8.35 3.47 0.50
N VAL A 249 -9.01 3.57 -0.65
CA VAL A 249 -8.38 3.84 -1.94
C VAL A 249 -8.34 5.36 -2.17
N LEU A 250 -7.19 5.88 -2.60
CA LEU A 250 -7.00 7.27 -3.03
C LEU A 250 -6.89 7.27 -4.56
N TRP A 251 -7.97 7.67 -5.23
CA TRP A 251 -8.05 7.72 -6.69
C TRP A 251 -7.75 9.12 -7.21
N HIS A 252 -6.69 9.24 -8.01
CA HIS A 252 -6.28 10.48 -8.68
C HIS A 252 -6.07 10.23 -10.18
N GLN A 253 -7.13 10.45 -10.96
CA GLN A 253 -7.13 10.31 -12.41
C GLN A 253 -8.24 11.13 -13.04
N GLY A 254 -7.97 11.68 -14.22
CA GLY A 254 -8.99 12.29 -15.07
C GLY A 254 -8.42 13.11 -16.22
N GLU A 255 -7.15 13.52 -16.14
CA GLU A 255 -6.51 14.32 -17.19
C GLU A 255 -6.53 13.58 -18.53
N SER A 256 -6.24 12.27 -18.56
CA SER A 256 -6.28 11.46 -19.79
C SER A 256 -7.68 11.23 -20.37
N ASP A 257 -8.74 11.69 -19.71
CA ASP A 257 -10.13 11.64 -20.20
C ASP A 257 -10.69 13.05 -20.48
N ALA A 258 -10.03 14.10 -20.01
CA ALA A 258 -10.38 15.49 -20.22
C ALA A 258 -9.66 16.06 -21.46
N ASN A 259 -10.33 16.97 -22.20
CA ASN A 259 -9.76 17.94 -23.14
C ASN A 259 -8.59 17.44 -24.01
N GLN A 260 -8.66 16.21 -24.51
CA GLN A 260 -7.60 15.64 -25.33
C GLN A 260 -7.57 16.37 -26.68
N LYS A 261 -6.35 16.65 -27.18
CA LYS A 261 -6.14 17.32 -28.47
C LYS A 261 -6.86 16.60 -29.62
N ASP A 262 -6.83 15.27 -29.58
CA ASP A 262 -7.74 14.44 -30.38
C ASP A 262 -9.07 14.34 -29.62
N ALA A 263 -10.07 15.09 -30.07
CA ALA A 263 -11.39 15.13 -29.43
C ALA A 263 -12.05 13.74 -29.36
N THR A 264 -11.69 12.79 -30.23
CA THR A 264 -12.21 11.42 -30.16
C THR A 264 -11.71 10.66 -28.93
N ARG A 265 -10.62 11.12 -28.29
CA ARG A 265 -10.07 10.54 -27.06
C ARG A 265 -10.64 11.17 -25.80
N THR A 266 -11.28 12.34 -25.90
CA THR A 266 -11.97 12.98 -24.77
C THR A 266 -13.21 12.17 -24.40
N LEU A 267 -13.39 11.91 -23.11
CA LEU A 267 -14.51 11.14 -22.60
C LEU A 267 -15.62 12.08 -22.13
N ALA A 268 -16.87 11.76 -22.44
CA ALA A 268 -18.01 12.45 -21.87
C ALA A 268 -18.10 12.17 -20.36
N GLY A 269 -18.43 13.17 -19.55
CA GLY A 269 -18.49 13.06 -18.09
C GLY A 269 -19.44 11.97 -17.61
N LYS A 270 -20.59 11.79 -18.29
CA LYS A 270 -21.52 10.67 -18.02
C LYS A 270 -20.82 9.31 -18.11
N LEU A 271 -20.04 9.08 -19.16
CA LEU A 271 -19.29 7.82 -19.33
C LEU A 271 -18.16 7.70 -18.32
N TYR A 272 -17.47 8.80 -18.01
CA TYR A 272 -16.45 8.81 -16.96
C TYR A 272 -17.03 8.35 -15.61
N ARG A 273 -18.16 8.94 -15.19
CA ARG A 273 -18.88 8.55 -13.97
C ARG A 273 -19.25 7.07 -13.99
N GLU A 274 -19.88 6.60 -15.07
CA GLU A 274 -20.30 5.19 -15.20
C GLU A 274 -19.12 4.23 -15.10
N TYR A 275 -17.99 4.56 -15.74
CA TYR A 275 -16.80 3.71 -15.74
C TYR A 275 -16.09 3.71 -14.39
N LEU A 276 -15.99 4.85 -13.72
CA LEU A 276 -15.40 4.91 -12.39
C LEU A 276 -16.29 4.22 -11.34
N GLU A 277 -17.61 4.41 -11.41
CA GLU A 277 -18.55 3.67 -10.56
C GLU A 277 -18.46 2.16 -10.80
N LYS A 278 -18.38 1.73 -12.07
CA LYS A 278 -18.16 0.32 -12.43
C LYS A 278 -16.87 -0.21 -11.84
N LEU A 279 -15.75 0.50 -11.97
CA LEU A 279 -14.47 0.14 -11.37
C LEU A 279 -14.58 -0.04 -9.85
N ILE A 280 -15.20 0.92 -9.15
CA ILE A 280 -15.39 0.86 -7.69
C ILE A 280 -16.21 -0.37 -7.30
N ARG A 281 -17.37 -0.58 -7.92
CA ARG A 281 -18.29 -1.68 -7.58
C ARG A 281 -17.69 -3.05 -7.91
N ASP A 282 -17.13 -3.19 -9.10
CA ASP A 282 -16.57 -4.47 -9.55
C ASP A 282 -15.35 -4.84 -8.71
N SER A 283 -14.47 -3.89 -8.41
CA SER A 283 -13.30 -4.18 -7.60
C SER A 283 -13.66 -4.53 -6.16
N SER A 284 -14.67 -3.86 -5.58
CA SER A 284 -15.19 -4.19 -4.24
C SER A 284 -15.74 -5.63 -4.19
N ARG A 285 -16.56 -6.01 -5.18
CA ARG A 285 -17.05 -7.39 -5.32
C ARG A 285 -15.88 -8.37 -5.42
N ASP A 286 -14.89 -8.08 -6.27
CA ASP A 286 -13.84 -9.03 -6.57
C ASP A 286 -12.85 -9.21 -5.40
N ILE A 287 -12.64 -8.18 -4.56
CA ILE A 287 -11.87 -8.28 -3.32
C ILE A 287 -12.70 -8.80 -2.13
N GLY A 288 -14.02 -8.87 -2.25
CA GLY A 288 -14.93 -9.47 -1.26
C GLY A 288 -15.33 -8.55 -0.10
N TRP A 289 -15.11 -7.24 -0.21
CA TRP A 289 -15.57 -6.24 0.75
C TRP A 289 -15.61 -4.84 0.11
N ASP A 290 -16.31 -3.89 0.72
CA ASP A 290 -16.52 -2.53 0.20
C ASP A 290 -15.56 -1.51 0.86
N PRO A 291 -14.35 -1.28 0.30
CA PRO A 291 -13.45 -0.25 0.80
C PRO A 291 -14.00 1.15 0.54
N PRO A 292 -13.74 2.11 1.45
CA PRO A 292 -13.94 3.51 1.14
C PRO A 292 -13.02 3.96 -0.01
N TRP A 293 -13.56 4.72 -0.95
CA TRP A 293 -12.80 5.38 -2.00
C TRP A 293 -12.83 6.88 -1.79
N PHE A 294 -11.69 7.54 -1.83
CA PHE A 294 -11.63 8.97 -2.11
C PHE A 294 -11.37 9.17 -3.59
N VAL A 295 -12.19 9.99 -4.23
CA VAL A 295 -12.01 10.37 -5.63
C VAL A 295 -11.64 11.84 -5.67
N ALA A 296 -10.48 12.18 -6.23
CA ALA A 296 -10.05 13.57 -6.38
C ALA A 296 -10.77 14.28 -7.54
N GLN A 297 -10.78 15.62 -7.50
CA GLN A 297 -11.15 16.46 -8.65
C GLN A 297 -9.91 16.74 -9.50
N VAL A 298 -9.89 16.18 -10.70
CA VAL A 298 -8.68 16.09 -11.53
C VAL A 298 -9.03 16.13 -13.02
N SER A 299 -8.59 17.18 -13.71
CA SER A 299 -8.75 17.34 -15.16
C SER A 299 -7.75 18.31 -15.81
N TYR A 300 -6.80 18.86 -15.04
CA TYR A 300 -5.81 19.85 -15.50
C TYR A 300 -4.84 19.31 -16.55
N HIS A 301 -4.51 20.11 -17.58
CA HIS A 301 -3.39 19.84 -18.47
C HIS A 301 -2.27 20.86 -18.35
N VAL A 302 -2.55 22.12 -18.63
CA VAL A 302 -1.55 23.21 -18.75
C VAL A 302 -2.24 24.56 -18.56
N PRO A 303 -1.52 25.68 -18.40
CA PRO A 303 -2.13 27.01 -18.43
C PRO A 303 -2.97 27.21 -19.71
N GLY A 304 -4.20 27.69 -19.54
CA GLY A 304 -5.18 27.82 -20.63
C GLY A 304 -6.06 26.58 -20.86
N ASP A 305 -5.68 25.42 -20.32
CA ASP A 305 -6.48 24.18 -20.28
C ASP A 305 -6.42 23.58 -18.86
N GLU A 306 -6.99 24.32 -17.91
CA GLU A 306 -6.78 24.10 -16.49
C GLU A 306 -7.89 23.27 -15.83
N ALA A 307 -8.99 23.03 -16.53
CA ALA A 307 -10.12 22.25 -16.03
C ALA A 307 -11.06 21.79 -17.16
N SER A 308 -11.67 20.62 -16.99
CA SER A 308 -12.84 20.17 -17.73
C SER A 308 -14.07 20.16 -16.83
N PRO A 309 -15.03 21.09 -17.02
CA PRO A 309 -16.24 21.14 -16.21
C PRO A 309 -17.03 19.83 -16.20
N ASP A 310 -17.08 19.13 -17.34
CA ASP A 310 -17.82 17.88 -17.50
C ASP A 310 -17.20 16.73 -16.69
N ILE A 311 -15.88 16.52 -16.80
CA ILE A 311 -15.17 15.50 -16.01
C ILE A 311 -15.22 15.82 -14.51
N ARG A 312 -15.07 17.10 -14.13
CA ARG A 312 -15.15 17.51 -12.72
C ARG A 312 -16.54 17.31 -12.13
N ALA A 313 -17.59 17.62 -12.91
CA ALA A 313 -18.96 17.35 -12.49
C ALA A 313 -19.21 15.85 -12.31
N ALA A 314 -18.67 15.01 -13.20
CA ALA A 314 -18.73 13.55 -13.10
C ALA A 314 -18.04 13.03 -11.82
N GLN A 315 -16.80 13.49 -11.55
CA GLN A 315 -16.07 13.15 -10.32
C GLN A 315 -16.84 13.56 -9.07
N ALA A 316 -17.33 14.81 -9.02
CA ALA A 316 -18.10 15.31 -7.89
C ALA A 316 -19.42 14.56 -7.67
N SER A 317 -20.08 14.10 -8.74
CA SER A 317 -21.35 13.38 -8.62
C SER A 317 -21.22 12.06 -7.86
N LEU A 318 -20.08 11.36 -7.98
CA LEU A 318 -19.81 10.13 -7.22
C LEU A 318 -19.85 10.39 -5.70
N TRP A 319 -19.40 11.56 -5.24
CA TRP A 319 -19.41 11.90 -3.82
C TRP A 319 -20.79 12.34 -3.35
N LYS A 320 -21.46 13.15 -4.18
CA LYS A 320 -22.82 13.65 -3.89
C LYS A 320 -23.82 12.51 -3.77
N ASP A 321 -23.63 11.46 -4.58
CA ASP A 321 -24.51 10.28 -4.58
C ASP A 321 -24.05 9.19 -3.58
N GLY A 322 -23.01 9.46 -2.78
CA GLY A 322 -22.53 8.55 -1.74
C GLY A 322 -21.77 7.31 -2.25
N ILE A 323 -21.36 7.29 -3.52
CA ILE A 323 -20.56 6.21 -4.11
C ILE A 323 -19.10 6.27 -3.64
N ALA A 324 -18.58 7.49 -3.45
CA ALA A 324 -17.22 7.73 -2.99
C ALA A 324 -17.18 8.92 -2.01
N LEU A 325 -16.01 9.15 -1.42
CA LEU A 325 -15.69 10.28 -0.58
C LEU A 325 -15.00 11.36 -1.43
N GLU A 326 -15.20 12.61 -1.02
CA GLU A 326 -14.55 13.74 -1.66
C GLU A 326 -13.04 13.74 -1.40
N GLY A 327 -12.25 13.61 -2.48
CA GLY A 327 -10.81 13.86 -2.50
C GLY A 327 -10.47 15.33 -2.76
N PRO A 328 -9.17 15.67 -2.85
CA PRO A 328 -8.74 17.05 -3.08
C PRO A 328 -9.08 17.53 -4.50
N ASP A 329 -9.27 18.84 -4.64
CA ASP A 329 -9.25 19.51 -5.95
C ASP A 329 -7.81 19.81 -6.34
N SER A 330 -7.26 19.00 -7.22
CA SER A 330 -5.87 19.15 -7.65
C SER A 330 -5.71 20.13 -8.83
N ASP A 331 -6.79 20.45 -9.54
CA ASP A 331 -6.74 21.44 -10.64
C ASP A 331 -6.50 22.86 -10.09
N ALA A 332 -6.84 23.10 -8.82
CA ALA A 332 -6.54 24.33 -8.10
C ALA A 332 -5.02 24.55 -7.89
N LEU A 333 -4.21 23.50 -7.98
CA LEU A 333 -2.76 23.57 -7.80
C LEU A 333 -2.09 23.97 -9.14
N LYS A 334 -1.78 25.26 -9.30
CA LYS A 334 -1.32 25.86 -10.56
C LYS A 334 0.02 26.61 -10.41
N GLY A 335 0.49 27.20 -11.50
CA GLY A 335 1.72 28.02 -11.49
C GLY A 335 2.91 27.22 -11.00
N LYS A 336 3.72 27.76 -10.09
CA LYS A 336 4.94 27.09 -9.58
C LYS A 336 4.69 25.74 -8.90
N LEU A 337 3.45 25.37 -8.61
CA LEU A 337 3.08 24.03 -8.13
C LEU A 337 3.09 22.98 -9.25
N ARG A 338 3.17 23.38 -10.53
CA ARG A 338 3.34 22.49 -11.67
C ARG A 338 4.78 22.54 -12.17
N GLU A 339 5.23 21.43 -12.76
CA GLU A 339 6.57 21.31 -13.34
C GLU A 339 6.79 22.30 -14.49
N ARG A 340 8.05 22.45 -14.94
CA ARG A 340 8.43 23.35 -16.04
C ARG A 340 7.95 24.79 -15.80
N ASP A 341 8.23 25.31 -14.60
CA ASP A 341 7.85 26.66 -14.17
C ASP A 341 6.36 26.98 -14.38
N GLY A 342 5.51 25.99 -14.11
CA GLY A 342 4.07 26.11 -14.20
C GLY A 342 3.45 25.82 -15.57
N GLN A 343 4.25 25.35 -16.53
CA GLN A 343 3.78 25.03 -17.89
C GLN A 343 3.48 23.55 -18.10
N GLY A 344 3.79 22.68 -17.13
CA GLY A 344 3.58 21.23 -17.24
C GLY A 344 2.30 20.72 -16.57
N VAL A 345 1.94 19.47 -16.90
CA VAL A 345 0.79 18.77 -16.32
C VAL A 345 1.11 18.16 -14.95
N HIS A 346 2.37 17.77 -14.71
CA HIS A 346 2.77 17.15 -13.44
C HIS A 346 3.15 18.19 -12.39
N PHE A 347 3.22 17.76 -11.13
CA PHE A 347 3.57 18.64 -10.02
C PHE A 347 5.09 18.88 -9.93
N SER A 348 5.47 20.10 -9.53
CA SER A 348 6.83 20.42 -9.08
C SER A 348 7.11 19.83 -7.68
N GLY A 349 8.32 19.98 -7.14
CA GLY A 349 8.62 19.54 -5.77
C GLY A 349 7.69 20.14 -4.72
N ILE A 350 7.53 21.47 -4.73
CA ILE A 350 6.57 22.16 -3.85
C ILE A 350 5.10 21.83 -4.19
N GLY A 351 4.83 21.50 -5.46
CA GLY A 351 3.54 21.00 -5.91
C GLY A 351 3.15 19.68 -5.27
N LEU A 352 4.08 18.73 -5.17
CA LEU A 352 3.85 17.44 -4.50
C LEU A 352 3.56 17.62 -3.01
N GLN A 353 4.23 18.57 -2.35
CA GLN A 353 3.96 18.92 -0.95
C GLN A 353 2.57 19.53 -0.78
N ALA A 354 2.18 20.44 -1.68
CA ALA A 354 0.83 21.01 -1.68
C ALA A 354 -0.25 19.95 -1.98
N HIS A 355 0.02 19.04 -2.91
CA HIS A 355 -0.88 17.92 -3.23
C HIS A 355 -1.08 16.99 -2.03
N ALA A 356 0.01 16.65 -1.33
CA ALA A 356 -0.05 15.90 -0.07
C ALA A 356 -0.86 16.61 1.01
N ALA A 357 -0.66 17.93 1.19
CA ALA A 357 -1.42 18.71 2.15
C ALA A 357 -2.92 18.73 1.81
N ALA A 358 -3.28 18.84 0.53
CA ALA A 358 -4.67 18.80 0.08
C ALA A 358 -5.33 17.43 0.37
N TRP A 359 -4.61 16.33 0.17
CA TRP A 359 -5.05 14.99 0.59
C TRP A 359 -5.25 14.90 2.11
N ALA A 360 -4.29 15.39 2.89
CA ALA A 360 -4.35 15.37 4.35
C ALA A 360 -5.60 16.11 4.89
N VAL A 361 -5.99 17.23 4.28
CA VAL A 361 -7.21 17.98 4.62
C VAL A 361 -8.47 17.13 4.49
N LYS A 362 -8.52 16.19 3.53
CA LYS A 362 -9.67 15.29 3.33
C LYS A 362 -9.60 14.06 4.23
N ILE A 363 -8.42 13.46 4.37
CA ILE A 363 -8.23 12.18 5.07
C ILE A 363 -8.28 12.36 6.60
N ILE A 364 -7.60 13.38 7.14
CA ILE A 364 -7.44 13.51 8.60
C ILE A 364 -8.79 13.63 9.32
N PRO A 365 -9.68 14.59 8.97
CA PRO A 365 -10.97 14.71 9.64
C PRO A 365 -11.84 13.46 9.50
N TRP A 366 -11.73 12.77 8.36
CA TRP A 366 -12.50 11.57 8.07
C TRP A 366 -12.08 10.38 8.96
N ILE A 367 -10.79 10.21 9.26
CA ILE A 367 -10.29 9.20 10.21
C ILE A 367 -10.69 9.59 11.63
N GLU A 368 -10.55 10.86 12.01
CA GLU A 368 -10.92 11.35 13.35
C GLU A 368 -12.39 11.09 13.68
N GLN A 369 -13.29 11.34 12.73
CA GLN A 369 -14.71 11.08 12.92
C GLN A 369 -15.02 9.60 13.18
N ARG A 370 -14.20 8.68 12.67
CA ARG A 370 -14.37 7.23 12.80
C ARG A 370 -13.67 6.63 14.02
N THR A 371 -12.70 7.35 14.58
CA THR A 371 -11.94 6.93 15.76
C THR A 371 -12.48 7.54 17.05
N ARG A 372 -13.40 8.51 16.97
CA ARG A 372 -14.18 8.97 18.12
C ARG A 372 -15.08 7.84 18.62
N THR A 373 -14.74 7.28 19.77
CA THR A 373 -15.65 6.47 20.57
C THR A 373 -16.92 7.30 20.84
N PRO A 374 -18.14 6.73 20.73
CA PRO A 374 -19.33 7.44 21.20
C PRO A 374 -19.09 7.85 22.66
N LYS A 375 -19.19 9.14 22.96
CA LYS A 375 -19.30 9.56 24.35
C LYS A 375 -20.65 9.04 24.84
N ASN A 376 -20.61 8.02 25.70
CA ASN A 376 -21.78 7.60 26.47
C ASN A 376 -22.30 8.75 27.34
#